data_AF-A0A7C6KS08-F1
#
_entry.id   AF-A0A7C6KS08-F1
#
_cell.length_a   1.000
_cell.length_b   1.000
_cell.length_c   1.000
_cell.angle_alpha   90.00
_cell.angle_beta   90.00
_cell.angle_gamma   90.00
#
_symmetry.space_group_name_H-M   'P 1'
#
loop_
_entity.id
_entity.type
_entity.pdbx_description
1 polymer ?
#
loop_
_entity_poly.entity_id
_entity_poly.type
_entity_poly.pdbx_seq_one_letter_code
_entity_poly.pdbx_strand_id
1 'polypeptide(L)'
;MGQQIDWTGIGMRMVQGLNTTIDAVRQLDTQEAALVMKLLGKTCTKMMKDGVGHQFGIAMIETSEKLALKDKLVFEDVIKMLAAIIAKLYFSAKSAEEVALVKQLEDAVNNYHIV
;
A
#
# COMPACT_ATOMS: atom_id res chain seq x y z
N MET A 1 -18.03 14.47 -19.43
CA MET A 1 -18.53 13.13 -19.06
C MET A 1 -17.51 12.53 -18.11
N GLY A 2 -17.83 12.46 -16.82
CA GLY A 2 -16.96 11.78 -15.86
C GLY A 2 -17.02 10.29 -16.15
N GLN A 3 -15.88 9.68 -16.46
CA GLN A 3 -15.78 8.25 -16.71
C GLN A 3 -16.31 7.52 -15.46
N GLN A 4 -17.31 6.65 -15.63
CA GLN A 4 -17.82 5.85 -14.53
C GLN A 4 -16.69 4.95 -14.04
N ILE A 5 -16.17 5.26 -12.85
CA ILE A 5 -15.06 4.55 -12.25
C ILE A 5 -15.58 3.17 -11.82
N ASP A 6 -15.09 2.11 -12.47
CA ASP A 6 -15.37 0.73 -12.07
C ASP A 6 -14.52 0.38 -10.86
N TRP A 7 -15.09 0.62 -9.69
CA TRP A 7 -14.48 0.35 -8.38
C TRP A 7 -14.27 -1.14 -8.11
N THR A 8 -15.06 -2.03 -8.76
CA THR A 8 -14.93 -3.48 -8.59
C THR A 8 -13.65 -3.99 -9.27
N GLY A 9 -13.30 -3.41 -10.42
CA GLY A 9 -12.05 -3.72 -11.12
C GLY A 9 -10.81 -3.05 -10.52
N ILE A 10 -10.95 -1.91 -9.84
CA ILE A 10 -9.81 -1.15 -9.28
C ILE A 10 -9.18 -1.88 -8.10
N GLY A 11 -9.98 -2.39 -7.17
CA GLY A 11 -9.48 -3.19 -6.04
C GLY A 11 -8.63 -4.36 -6.50
N MET A 12 -9.17 -5.17 -7.41
CA MET A 12 -8.49 -6.35 -7.92
C MET A 12 -7.16 -6.01 -8.62
N ARG A 13 -7.12 -4.92 -9.41
CA ARG A 13 -5.90 -4.46 -10.09
C ARG A 13 -4.88 -3.88 -9.10
N MET A 14 -5.33 -3.15 -8.08
CA MET A 14 -4.46 -2.66 -7.01
C MET A 14 -3.86 -3.80 -6.22
N VAL A 15 -4.67 -4.82 -5.90
CA VAL A 15 -4.23 -6.04 -5.22
C VAL A 15 -3.22 -6.79 -6.06
N GLN A 16 -3.48 -7.04 -7.35
CA GLN A 16 -2.51 -7.67 -8.25
C GLN A 16 -1.20 -6.87 -8.35
N GLY A 17 -1.28 -5.54 -8.44
CA GLY A 17 -0.11 -4.67 -8.45
C GLY A 17 0.68 -4.73 -7.13
N LEU A 18 -0.02 -4.76 -5.99
CA LEU A 18 0.58 -4.91 -4.66
C LEU A 18 1.27 -6.27 -4.54
N ASN A 19 0.62 -7.35 -4.98
CA ASN A 19 1.17 -8.69 -4.96
C ASN A 19 2.49 -8.78 -5.74
N THR A 20 2.48 -8.27 -6.97
CA THR A 20 3.66 -8.23 -7.84
C THR A 20 4.76 -7.37 -7.22
N THR A 21 4.39 -6.26 -6.59
CA THR A 21 5.35 -5.37 -5.90
C THR A 21 5.98 -6.08 -4.69
N ILE A 22 5.21 -6.85 -3.93
CA ILE A 22 5.72 -7.65 -2.80
C ILE A 22 6.74 -8.69 -3.30
N ASP A 23 6.44 -9.39 -4.38
CA ASP A 23 7.34 -10.39 -4.95
C ASP A 23 8.62 -9.76 -5.52
N ALA A 24 8.53 -8.57 -6.11
CA ALA A 24 9.70 -7.81 -6.53
C ALA A 24 10.53 -7.32 -5.33
N VAL A 25 9.89 -6.76 -4.29
CA VAL A 25 10.53 -6.28 -3.06
C VAL A 25 11.24 -7.41 -2.30
N ARG A 26 10.72 -8.64 -2.36
CA ARG A 26 11.39 -9.83 -1.77
C ARG A 26 12.76 -10.14 -2.40
N GLN A 27 13.03 -9.64 -3.60
CA GLN A 27 14.31 -9.82 -4.30
C GLN A 27 15.29 -8.66 -4.07
N LEU A 28 14.82 -7.56 -3.45
CA LEU A 28 15.60 -6.36 -3.19
C LEU A 28 16.24 -6.42 -1.80
N ASP A 29 17.38 -5.74 -1.64
CA ASP A 29 17.89 -5.45 -0.30
C ASP A 29 17.01 -4.40 0.41
N THR A 30 17.20 -4.24 1.72
CA THR A 30 16.34 -3.34 2.53
C THR A 30 16.45 -1.87 2.12
N GLN A 31 17.57 -1.43 1.55
CA GLN A 31 17.74 -0.06 1.07
C GLN A 31 17.05 0.17 -0.28
N GLU A 32 17.17 -0.79 -1.20
CA GLU A 32 16.49 -0.77 -2.49
C GLU A 32 14.97 -0.79 -2.32
N ALA A 33 14.47 -1.68 -1.45
CA ALA A 33 13.05 -1.74 -1.11
C ALA A 33 12.56 -0.42 -0.50
N ALA A 34 13.35 0.18 0.40
CA ALA A 34 13.01 1.47 1.00
C ALA A 34 12.97 2.58 -0.05
N LEU A 35 13.94 2.62 -0.96
CA LEU A 35 13.99 3.63 -2.03
C LEU A 35 12.77 3.55 -2.95
N VAL A 36 12.41 2.34 -3.40
CA VAL A 36 11.23 2.10 -4.24
C VAL A 36 9.96 2.54 -3.51
N MET A 37 9.83 2.14 -2.25
CA MET A 37 8.66 2.48 -1.43
C MET A 37 8.53 3.99 -1.21
N LYS A 38 9.66 4.69 -0.98
CA LYS A 38 9.70 6.15 -0.84
C LYS A 38 9.32 6.88 -2.14
N LEU A 39 9.77 6.37 -3.28
CA LEU A 39 9.46 6.92 -4.60
C LEU A 39 7.97 6.76 -4.92
N LEU A 40 7.40 5.58 -4.68
CA LEU A 40 5.97 5.31 -4.84
C LEU A 40 5.15 6.24 -3.94
N GLY A 41 5.50 6.34 -2.66
CA GLY A 41 4.81 7.22 -1.73
C GLY A 41 4.83 8.69 -2.14
N LYS A 42 5.98 9.21 -2.58
CA LYS A 42 6.10 10.58 -3.14
C LYS A 42 5.26 10.79 -4.40
N THR A 43 5.13 9.76 -5.22
CA THR A 43 4.32 9.81 -6.44
C THR A 43 2.84 9.88 -6.09
N CYS A 44 2.38 9.03 -5.17
CA CYS A 44 1.00 9.05 -4.66
C CYS A 44 0.64 10.40 -4.04
N THR A 45 1.49 10.97 -3.18
CA THR A 45 1.21 12.28 -2.56
C THR A 45 1.23 13.44 -3.55
N LYS A 46 2.00 13.33 -4.65
CA LYS A 46 2.03 14.34 -5.71
C LYS A 46 0.81 14.25 -6.64
N MET A 47 0.32 13.04 -6.91
CA MET A 47 -0.83 12.82 -7.79
C MET A 47 -2.17 13.00 -7.08
N MET A 48 -2.24 12.64 -5.80
CA MET A 48 -3.45 12.73 -4.98
C MET A 48 -3.30 13.89 -3.98
N LYS A 49 -4.21 14.87 -4.04
CA LYS A 49 -4.14 16.06 -3.17
C LYS A 49 -4.69 15.84 -1.76
N ASP A 50 -5.61 14.90 -1.58
CA ASP A 50 -6.22 14.50 -0.30
C ASP A 50 -6.79 13.07 -0.44
N GLY A 51 -7.37 12.54 0.63
CA GLY A 51 -8.09 11.27 0.67
C GLY A 51 -7.18 10.06 0.87
N VAL A 52 -7.76 8.86 0.72
CA VAL A 52 -7.06 7.59 0.98
C VAL A 52 -5.80 7.43 0.14
N GLY A 53 -5.80 7.87 -1.12
CA GLY A 53 -4.62 7.79 -2.00
C GLY A 53 -3.47 8.68 -1.56
N HIS A 54 -3.76 9.87 -1.01
CA HIS A 54 -2.73 10.76 -0.45
C HIS A 54 -2.15 10.17 0.85
N GLN A 55 -3.03 9.68 1.73
CA GLN A 55 -2.62 9.08 3.01
C GLN A 55 -1.87 7.77 2.82
N PHE A 56 -2.20 7.00 1.78
CA PHE A 56 -1.42 5.85 1.34
C PHE A 56 0.01 6.27 0.97
N GLY A 57 0.15 7.35 0.22
CA GLY A 57 1.45 7.90 -0.13
C GLY A 57 2.28 8.29 1.09
N ILE A 58 1.68 8.98 2.07
CA ILE A 58 2.34 9.33 3.34
C ILE A 58 2.77 8.07 4.09
N ALA A 59 1.84 7.11 4.24
CA ALA A 59 2.11 5.86 4.95
C ALA A 59 3.24 5.06 4.31
N MET A 60 3.35 5.04 2.97
CA MET A 60 4.48 4.42 2.27
C MET A 60 5.80 5.13 2.55
N ILE A 61 5.83 6.47 2.60
CA ILE A 61 7.06 7.23 2.91
C ILE A 61 7.53 6.92 4.33
N GLU A 62 6.67 7.05 5.34
CA GLU A 62 7.03 6.78 6.73
C GLU A 62 7.52 5.34 6.95
N THR A 63 6.90 4.42 6.21
CA THR A 63 7.25 3.02 6.27
C THR A 63 8.59 2.73 5.61
N SER A 64 8.89 3.40 4.49
CA SER A 64 10.19 3.30 3.83
C SER A 64 11.35 3.72 4.74
N GLU A 65 11.13 4.72 5.59
CA GLU A 65 12.13 5.19 6.54
C GLU A 65 12.40 4.15 7.63
N LYS A 66 11.37 3.46 8.10
CA LYS A 66 11.52 2.33 9.03
C LYS A 66 12.20 1.13 8.38
N LEU A 67 11.92 0.89 7.10
CA LEU A 67 12.47 -0.21 6.33
C LEU A 67 13.98 -0.07 6.13
N ALA A 68 14.43 1.16 5.83
CA ALA A 68 15.85 1.48 5.62
C ALA A 68 16.73 1.25 6.87
N LEU A 69 16.11 1.15 8.06
CA LEU A 69 16.80 0.90 9.33
C LEU A 69 16.90 -0.60 9.68
N LYS A 70 16.30 -1.48 8.87
CA LYS A 70 16.34 -2.94 9.10
C LYS A 70 17.51 -3.57 8.36
N ASP A 71 18.21 -4.47 9.05
CA ASP A 71 19.30 -5.27 8.46
C ASP A 71 18.76 -6.32 7.47
N LYS A 72 17.56 -6.84 7.72
CA LYS A 72 16.89 -7.82 6.85
C LYS A 72 15.39 -7.65 6.93
N LEU A 73 14.72 -7.87 5.80
CA LEU A 73 13.28 -7.96 5.72
C LEU A 73 12.85 -9.42 5.80
N VAL A 74 12.04 -9.76 6.81
CA VAL A 74 11.34 -11.06 6.86
C VAL A 74 9.89 -10.89 6.48
N PHE A 75 9.24 -11.97 6.05
CA PHE A 75 7.86 -11.92 5.57
C PHE A 75 6.89 -11.32 6.60
N GLU A 76 7.03 -11.67 7.87
CA GLU A 76 6.21 -11.13 8.95
C GLU A 76 6.33 -9.60 9.08
N ASP A 77 7.51 -9.04 8.82
CA ASP A 77 7.70 -7.58 8.80
C ASP A 77 6.92 -6.94 7.67
N VAL A 78 6.89 -7.58 6.49
CA VAL A 78 6.12 -7.11 5.32
C VAL A 78 4.64 -7.07 5.64
N ILE A 79 4.14 -8.13 6.27
CA ILE A 79 2.74 -8.24 6.64
C ILE A 79 2.34 -7.21 7.71
N LYS A 80 3.13 -7.07 8.78
CA LYS A 80 2.90 -6.05 9.82
C LYS A 80 2.92 -4.63 9.24
N MET A 81 3.83 -4.40 8.31
CA MET A 81 3.96 -3.14 7.58
C MET A 81 2.70 -2.84 6.75
N LEU A 82 2.22 -3.79 5.96
CA LEU A 82 1.02 -3.62 5.15
C LEU A 82 -0.24 -3.42 6.02
N ALA A 83 -0.38 -4.19 7.10
CA ALA A 83 -1.47 -4.04 8.05
C ALA A 83 -1.46 -2.64 8.71
N ALA A 84 -0.29 -2.12 9.08
CA ALA A 84 -0.15 -0.78 9.65
C ALA A 84 -0.53 0.33 8.65
N ILE A 85 -0.21 0.15 7.36
CA ILE A 85 -0.63 1.08 6.30
C ILE A 85 -2.16 1.05 6.20
N ILE A 86 -2.77 -0.13 6.06
CA ILE A 86 -4.23 -0.29 5.90
C ILE A 86 -4.99 0.32 7.09
N ALA A 87 -4.53 0.07 8.32
CA ALA A 87 -5.14 0.64 9.52
C ALA A 87 -5.19 2.17 9.46
N LYS A 88 -4.13 2.83 8.98
CA LYS A 88 -4.11 4.30 8.79
C LYS A 88 -5.09 4.76 7.73
N LEU A 89 -5.28 3.97 6.66
CA LEU A 89 -6.23 4.32 5.61
C LEU A 89 -7.67 4.28 6.11
N TYR A 90 -8.01 3.34 7.00
CA TYR A 90 -9.36 3.28 7.60
C TYR A 90 -9.72 4.55 8.37
N PHE A 91 -8.77 5.14 9.11
CA PHE A 91 -8.99 6.42 9.80
C PHE A 91 -9.10 7.62 8.85
N SER A 92 -8.62 7.46 7.62
CA SER A 92 -8.52 8.52 6.63
C SER A 92 -9.64 8.50 5.59
N ALA A 93 -10.36 7.39 5.48
CA ALA A 93 -11.46 7.22 4.53
C ALA A 93 -12.66 8.08 4.95
N LYS A 94 -13.09 8.97 4.05
CA LYS A 94 -14.19 9.91 4.27
C LYS A 94 -15.45 9.54 3.49
N SER A 95 -15.35 8.62 2.52
CA SER A 95 -16.49 8.15 1.71
C SER A 95 -16.69 6.64 1.76
N ALA A 96 -17.89 6.18 1.39
CA ALA A 96 -18.21 4.76 1.33
C ALA A 96 -17.34 4.00 0.31
N GLU A 97 -16.98 4.66 -0.80
CA GLU A 97 -16.09 4.13 -1.84
C GLU A 97 -14.66 3.99 -1.31
N GLU A 98 -14.18 4.98 -0.56
CA GLU A 98 -12.87 4.92 0.09
C GLU A 98 -12.82 3.80 1.14
N VAL A 99 -13.86 3.62 1.95
CA VAL A 99 -13.95 2.51 2.91
C VAL A 99 -13.96 1.17 2.19
N ALA A 100 -14.71 1.04 1.09
CA ALA A 100 -14.75 -0.18 0.28
C ALA A 100 -13.38 -0.51 -0.33
N LEU A 101 -12.63 0.50 -0.78
CA LEU A 101 -11.26 0.33 -1.28
C LEU A 101 -10.31 -0.16 -0.17
N VAL A 102 -10.37 0.46 1.02
CA VAL A 102 -9.52 0.04 2.15
C VAL A 102 -9.82 -1.39 2.56
N LYS A 103 -11.10 -1.78 2.56
CA LYS A 103 -11.52 -3.15 2.84
C LYS A 103 -10.97 -4.16 1.82
N GLN A 104 -11.00 -3.82 0.53
CA GLN A 104 -10.41 -4.69 -0.50
C GLN A 104 -8.90 -4.87 -0.33
N LEU A 105 -8.19 -3.84 0.14
CA LEU A 105 -6.76 -3.93 0.47
C LEU A 105 -6.53 -4.80 1.71
N GLU A 106 -7.38 -4.68 2.73
CA GLU A 106 -7.36 -5.55 3.92
C GLU A 106 -7.54 -7.02 3.55
N ASP A 107 -8.57 -7.34 2.78
CA ASP A 107 -8.87 -8.71 2.35
C ASP A 107 -7.69 -9.30 1.58
N ALA A 108 -7.02 -8.51 0.73
CA ALA A 108 -5.84 -8.96 -0.01
C ALA A 108 -4.63 -9.26 0.89
N VAL A 109 -4.36 -8.43 1.89
CA VAL A 109 -3.27 -8.66 2.84
C VAL A 109 -3.57 -9.85 3.75
N ASN A 110 -4.84 -10.06 4.11
CA ASN A 110 -5.28 -11.23 4.85
C ASN A 110 -5.13 -12.52 4.01
N ASN A 111 -5.41 -12.47 2.71
CA ASN A 111 -5.19 -13.61 1.81
C ASN A 111 -3.71 -13.97 1.66
N TYR A 112 -2.81 -13.00 1.81
CA TYR A 112 -1.36 -13.25 1.87
C TYR A 112 -0.91 -14.00 3.12
N HIS A 113 -1.68 -13.98 4.21
CA HIS A 113 -1.36 -14.79 5.40
C HIS A 113 -1.62 -16.30 5.21
N ILE A 114 -2.34 -16.67 4.15
CA ILE A 114 -2.80 -18.05 3.89
C ILE A 114 -1.84 -18.82 2.96
N VAL A 115 -0.89 -18.11 2.31
CA VAL A 115 0.10 -18.68 1.38
C VAL A 115 1.48 -18.74 2.03
#